data_AF-A0A382MF44-F1
#
_entry.id   AF-A0A382MF44-F1
#
_cell.length_a   1.000
_cell.length_b   1.000
_cell.length_c   1.000
_cell.angle_alpha   90.00
_cell.angle_beta   90.00
_cell.angle_gamma   90.00
#
_symmetry.space_group_name_H-M   'P 1'
#
loop_
_entity.id
_entity.type
_entity.pdbx_description
1 polymer ?
#
loop_
_entity_poly.entity_id
_entity_poly.type
_entity_poly.pdbx_seq_one_letter_code
_entity_poly.pdbx_strand_id
1 'polypeptide(L)'
;MKMTRRQFIGQTAMAAGALNATSLIADGAAAGGVVPLMVSTHVTGKPANEAARMVLRAGGSPLDAVEQGLWVSENSVRDTSVGIGGTPNSGGAVQLDACIMEGRGHGAG
;
A
#
# COMPACT_ATOMS: atom_id res chain seq x y z
N MET A 1 10.15 55.07 17.98
CA MET A 1 10.45 53.69 18.42
C MET A 1 11.43 53.08 17.42
N LYS A 2 12.70 52.85 17.79
CA LYS A 2 13.72 52.32 16.86
C LYS A 2 13.60 50.80 16.81
N MET A 3 13.08 50.26 15.71
CA MET A 3 13.08 48.81 15.48
C MET A 3 14.48 48.31 15.15
N THR A 4 14.88 47.20 15.75
CA THR A 4 16.18 46.57 15.48
C THR A 4 16.09 45.65 14.26
N ARG A 5 17.20 45.50 13.52
CA ARG A 5 17.27 44.62 12.32
C ARG A 5 16.82 43.19 12.60
N ARG A 6 17.06 42.70 13.82
CA ARG A 6 16.66 41.36 14.28
C ARG A 6 15.14 41.23 14.46
N GLN A 7 14.48 42.29 14.92
CA GLN A 7 13.02 42.34 15.02
C GLN A 7 12.36 42.44 13.65
N PHE A 8 12.98 43.15 12.69
CA PHE A 8 12.49 43.23 11.32
C PHE A 8 12.51 41.85 10.63
N ILE A 9 13.66 41.15 10.69
CA ILE A 9 13.81 39.80 10.12
C ILE A 9 12.87 38.79 10.80
N GLY A 10 12.72 38.87 12.13
CA GLY A 10 11.77 38.02 12.85
C GLY A 10 10.31 38.25 12.45
N GLN A 11 9.91 39.50 12.19
CA GLN A 11 8.55 39.82 11.75
C GLN A 11 8.30 39.47 10.26
N THR A 12 9.32 39.56 9.39
CA THR A 12 9.18 39.15 7.98
C THR A 12 9.09 37.63 7.83
N ALA A 13 9.80 36.85 8.65
CA ALA A 13 9.71 35.39 8.64
C ALA A 13 8.32 34.88 9.03
N MET A 14 7.63 35.55 9.97
CA MET A 14 6.26 35.20 10.34
C MET A 14 5.21 35.61 9.29
N ALA A 15 5.44 36.71 8.56
CA ALA A 15 4.55 37.13 7.46
C ALA A 15 4.70 36.23 6.21
N ALA A 16 5.89 35.72 5.93
CA ALA A 16 6.13 34.76 4.85
C ALA A 16 5.58 33.35 5.17
N GLY A 17 5.59 32.96 6.45
CA GLY A 17 4.97 31.70 6.91
C GLY A 17 3.44 31.70 6.86
N ALA A 18 2.80 32.87 6.96
CA ALA A 18 1.35 33.01 6.91
C ALA A 18 0.77 32.95 5.48
N LEU A 19 1.60 33.11 4.44
CA LEU A 19 1.15 33.09 3.04
C LEU A 19 1.52 31.81 2.27
N ASN A 20 2.17 30.82 2.91
CA ASN A 20 2.68 29.61 2.23
C ASN A 20 2.50 28.30 3.03
N ALA A 21 1.51 28.20 3.92
CA ALA A 21 1.18 26.92 4.59
C ALA A 21 -0.01 26.17 3.95
N THR A 22 -0.60 26.70 2.88
CA THR A 22 -1.53 25.97 2.01
C THR A 22 -0.83 25.67 0.69
N SER A 23 0.28 24.94 0.78
CA SER A 23 0.77 24.07 -0.29
C SER A 23 -0.44 23.38 -0.94
N LEU A 24 -0.79 23.65 -2.19
CA LEU A 24 -0.09 23.21 -3.39
C LEU A 24 0.30 21.72 -3.42
N ILE A 25 -0.22 20.90 -2.51
CA ILE A 25 -0.46 19.49 -2.83
C ILE A 25 -1.80 19.43 -3.58
N ALA A 26 -1.84 20.10 -4.75
CA ALA A 26 -2.72 19.63 -5.79
C ALA A 26 -2.03 18.38 -6.31
N ASP A 27 -2.34 17.25 -5.70
CA ASP A 27 -2.00 15.95 -6.26
C ASP A 27 -2.64 15.95 -7.64
N GLY A 28 -1.80 16.07 -8.67
CA GLY A 28 -2.21 16.11 -10.06
C GLY A 28 -2.73 14.74 -10.46
N ALA A 29 -3.90 14.37 -9.96
CA ALA A 29 -4.65 13.23 -10.43
C ALA A 29 -5.07 13.56 -11.86
N ALA A 30 -4.29 13.07 -12.82
CA ALA A 30 -4.62 13.09 -14.22
C ALA A 30 -6.09 12.67 -14.39
N ALA A 31 -6.84 13.48 -15.15
CA ALA A 31 -8.26 13.33 -15.42
C ALA A 31 -8.57 12.16 -16.38
N GLY A 32 -8.03 10.99 -16.07
CA GLY A 32 -8.41 9.68 -16.57
C GLY A 32 -8.24 8.75 -15.38
N GLY A 33 -9.33 8.47 -14.67
CA GLY A 33 -9.27 7.70 -13.43
C GLY A 33 -8.53 6.38 -13.67
N VAL A 34 -7.39 6.20 -12.98
CA VAL A 34 -6.68 4.92 -13.01
C VAL A 34 -7.59 3.90 -12.36
N VAL A 35 -8.13 3.01 -13.17
CA VAL A 35 -8.91 1.88 -12.66
C VAL A 35 -7.91 0.90 -12.06
N PRO A 36 -8.03 0.55 -10.76
CA PRO A 36 -7.13 -0.42 -10.17
C PRO A 36 -7.29 -1.77 -10.88
N LEU A 37 -6.15 -2.36 -11.27
CA LEU A 37 -6.07 -3.66 -11.93
C LEU A 37 -5.44 -4.67 -10.98
N MET A 38 -6.06 -5.84 -10.87
CA MET A 38 -5.58 -6.97 -10.07
C MET A 38 -5.38 -8.18 -10.97
N VAL A 39 -4.21 -8.80 -10.87
CA VAL A 39 -3.84 -10.00 -11.61
C VAL A 39 -3.24 -11.00 -10.63
N SER A 40 -3.67 -12.25 -10.74
CA SER A 40 -3.31 -13.34 -9.85
C SER A 40 -3.10 -14.61 -10.66
N THR A 41 -2.27 -15.52 -10.16
CA THR A 41 -2.04 -16.82 -10.80
C THR A 41 -3.15 -17.83 -10.46
N HIS A 42 -3.36 -18.78 -11.36
CA HIS A 42 -4.26 -19.94 -11.20
C HIS A 42 -5.75 -19.63 -10.93
N VAL A 43 -6.53 -20.69 -10.69
CA VAL A 43 -7.98 -20.63 -10.43
C VAL A 43 -8.30 -20.07 -9.04
N THR A 44 -7.40 -20.25 -8.07
CA THR A 44 -7.49 -19.68 -6.71
C THR A 44 -7.29 -18.16 -6.71
N GLY A 45 -6.73 -17.61 -7.79
CA GLY A 45 -6.58 -16.18 -7.97
C GLY A 45 -7.90 -15.40 -8.08
N LYS A 46 -8.98 -16.01 -8.62
CA LYS A 46 -10.29 -15.34 -8.70
C LYS A 46 -10.84 -14.94 -7.32
N PRO A 47 -10.98 -15.86 -6.35
CA PRO A 47 -11.44 -15.48 -5.01
C PRO A 47 -10.43 -14.58 -4.26
N ALA A 48 -9.12 -14.71 -4.49
CA ALA A 48 -8.13 -13.78 -3.96
C ALA A 48 -8.32 -12.34 -4.47
N ASN A 49 -8.50 -12.17 -5.79
CA ASN A 49 -8.77 -10.86 -6.39
C ASN A 49 -10.08 -10.24 -5.90
N GLU A 50 -11.10 -11.05 -5.61
CA GLU A 50 -12.36 -10.57 -5.06
C GLU A 50 -12.18 -9.99 -3.65
N ALA A 51 -11.39 -10.65 -2.80
CA ALA A 51 -11.02 -10.13 -1.48
C ALA A 51 -10.19 -8.84 -1.59
N ALA A 52 -9.16 -8.83 -2.44
CA ALA A 52 -8.34 -7.64 -2.70
C ALA A 52 -9.19 -6.46 -3.21
N ARG A 53 -10.17 -6.72 -4.08
CA ARG A 53 -11.10 -5.73 -4.61
C ARG A 53 -11.94 -5.08 -3.51
N MET A 54 -12.34 -5.82 -2.48
CA MET A 54 -13.08 -5.25 -1.34
C MET A 54 -12.23 -4.22 -0.58
N VAL A 55 -10.95 -4.53 -0.34
CA VAL A 55 -10.01 -3.62 0.35
C VAL A 55 -9.81 -2.33 -0.46
N LEU A 56 -9.56 -2.45 -1.77
CA LEU A 56 -9.43 -1.28 -2.64
C LEU A 56 -10.68 -0.40 -2.65
N ARG A 57 -11.87 -1.02 -2.67
CA ARG A 57 -13.15 -0.27 -2.65
C ARG A 57 -13.39 0.46 -1.34
N ALA A 58 -12.84 -0.04 -0.25
CA ALA A 58 -12.85 0.63 1.04
C ALA A 58 -11.81 1.77 1.14
N GLY A 59 -11.00 2.00 0.10
CA GLY A 59 -9.94 3.01 0.10
C GLY A 59 -8.62 2.52 0.74
N GLY A 60 -8.47 1.21 0.94
CA GLY A 60 -7.21 0.61 1.39
C GLY A 60 -6.10 0.73 0.35
N SER A 61 -4.85 0.53 0.79
CA SER A 61 -3.70 0.61 -0.12
C SER A 61 -3.62 -0.62 -1.04
N PRO A 62 -2.91 -0.54 -2.18
CA PRO A 62 -2.62 -1.71 -3.01
C PRO A 62 -1.88 -2.82 -2.25
N LEU A 63 -1.02 -2.44 -1.30
CA LEU A 63 -0.27 -3.38 -0.47
C LEU A 63 -1.20 -4.17 0.46
N ASP A 64 -2.11 -3.48 1.15
CA ASP A 64 -3.12 -4.13 1.99
C ASP A 64 -4.02 -5.03 1.15
N ALA A 65 -4.40 -4.58 -0.06
CA ALA A 65 -5.27 -5.35 -0.93
C ALA A 65 -4.63 -6.67 -1.37
N VAL A 66 -3.35 -6.68 -1.76
CA VAL A 66 -2.67 -7.93 -2.12
C VAL A 66 -2.47 -8.86 -0.92
N GLU A 67 -2.10 -8.33 0.24
CA GLU A 67 -1.94 -9.12 1.48
C GLU A 67 -3.26 -9.82 1.84
N GLN A 68 -4.36 -9.07 1.93
CA GLN A 68 -5.67 -9.62 2.25
C GLN A 68 -6.20 -10.60 1.18
N GLY A 69 -5.83 -10.38 -0.09
CA GLY A 69 -6.14 -11.32 -1.17
C GLY A 69 -5.45 -12.68 -0.99
N LEU A 70 -4.18 -12.69 -0.58
CA LEU A 70 -3.37 -13.91 -0.42
C LEU A 70 -3.87 -14.80 0.72
N TRP A 71 -4.40 -14.22 1.80
CA TRP A 71 -4.98 -14.96 2.94
C TRP A 71 -6.08 -15.94 2.52
N VAL A 72 -6.78 -15.67 1.42
CA VAL A 72 -7.83 -16.56 0.89
C VAL A 72 -7.24 -17.92 0.51
N SER A 73 -6.10 -17.91 -0.19
CA SER A 73 -5.42 -19.15 -0.60
C SER A 73 -4.68 -19.76 0.58
N GLU A 74 -3.99 -18.95 1.39
CA GLU A 74 -3.17 -19.45 2.51
C GLU A 74 -3.98 -20.13 3.61
N ASN A 75 -5.22 -19.69 3.84
CA ASN A 75 -6.11 -20.28 4.85
C ASN A 75 -6.93 -21.47 4.32
N SER A 76 -6.81 -21.81 3.03
CA SER A 76 -7.54 -22.92 2.44
C SER A 76 -6.80 -24.23 2.66
N VAL A 77 -7.33 -25.09 3.55
CA VAL A 77 -6.85 -26.48 3.72
C VAL A 77 -6.98 -27.34 2.46
N ARG A 78 -7.74 -26.88 1.46
CA ARG A 78 -7.91 -27.57 0.18
C ARG A 78 -6.87 -27.16 -0.87
N ASP A 79 -6.17 -26.05 -0.65
CA ASP A 79 -5.08 -25.64 -1.53
C ASP A 79 -3.81 -26.34 -1.08
N THR A 80 -3.33 -27.29 -1.88
CA THR A 80 -2.14 -28.08 -1.56
C THR A 80 -0.83 -27.41 -1.98
N SER A 81 -0.91 -26.22 -2.56
CA SER A 81 0.22 -25.45 -3.09
C SER A 81 0.55 -24.18 -2.31
N VAL A 82 -0.38 -23.66 -1.48
CA VAL A 82 -0.21 -22.39 -0.76
C VAL A 82 -0.69 -22.52 0.69
N GLY A 83 0.10 -22.05 1.65
CA GLY A 83 -0.27 -21.90 3.05
C GLY A 83 -0.59 -23.20 3.80
N ILE A 84 -1.66 -23.19 4.60
CA ILE A 84 -1.95 -24.23 5.60
C ILE A 84 -2.21 -25.62 5.00
N GLY A 85 -2.71 -25.68 3.77
CA GLY A 85 -2.92 -26.94 3.04
C GLY A 85 -1.67 -27.45 2.32
N GLY A 86 -0.56 -26.70 2.37
CA GLY A 86 0.66 -26.96 1.62
C GLY A 86 1.18 -28.40 1.76
N THR A 87 1.61 -28.97 0.64
CA THR A 87 2.16 -30.33 0.61
C THR A 87 3.48 -30.37 1.42
N PRO A 88 3.64 -31.29 2.39
CA PRO A 88 4.85 -31.36 3.21
C PRO A 88 6.11 -31.70 2.39
N ASN A 89 7.27 -31.28 2.92
CA ASN A 89 8.58 -31.69 2.41
C ASN A 89 8.87 -33.18 2.72
N SER A 90 10.06 -33.67 2.31
CA SER A 90 10.48 -35.06 2.55
C SER A 90 10.60 -35.45 4.03
N GLY A 91 10.74 -34.48 4.93
CA GLY A 91 10.70 -34.66 6.38
C GLY A 91 9.30 -34.63 6.98
N GLY A 92 8.25 -34.52 6.15
CA GLY A 92 6.86 -34.43 6.60
C GLY A 92 6.47 -33.08 7.21
N ALA A 93 7.31 -32.05 7.06
CA ALA A 93 7.01 -30.70 7.55
C ALA A 93 6.52 -29.79 6.43
N VAL A 94 5.48 -29.00 6.70
CA VAL A 94 5.07 -27.92 5.81
C VAL A 94 6.04 -26.75 6.00
N GLN A 95 6.63 -26.28 4.90
CA GLN A 95 7.50 -25.12 4.85
C GLN A 95 6.96 -24.16 3.80
N LEU A 96 6.94 -22.87 4.14
CA LEU A 96 6.31 -21.84 3.34
C LEU A 96 7.33 -20.76 3.02
N ASP A 97 7.29 -20.28 1.78
CA ASP A 97 8.06 -19.16 1.30
C ASP A 97 7.09 -18.08 0.82
N ALA A 98 7.38 -16.83 1.19
CA ALA A 98 6.61 -15.68 0.75
C ALA A 98 7.55 -14.48 0.60
N CYS A 99 7.17 -13.56 -0.30
CA CYS A 99 7.75 -12.23 -0.35
C CYS A 99 6.68 -11.23 -0.80
N ILE A 100 6.84 -9.98 -0.41
CA ILE A 100 5.94 -8.88 -0.78
C ILE A 100 6.75 -7.63 -1.11
N MET A 101 6.24 -6.80 -2.02
CA MET A 101 6.88 -5.55 -2.41
C MET A 101 5.86 -4.42 -2.48
N GLU A 102 6.21 -3.29 -1.88
CA GLU A 102 5.48 -2.03 -2.01
C GLU A 102 6.04 -1.25 -3.22
N GLY A 103 5.15 -0.79 -4.10
CA GLY A 103 5.55 -0.27 -5.40
C GLY A 103 6.15 1.14 -5.40
N ARG A 104 5.77 2.04 -4.48
CA ARG A 104 6.20 3.46 -4.51
C ARG A 104 7.59 3.66 -3.93
N GLY A 105 7.88 3.01 -2.82
CA GLY A 105 9.15 3.05 -2.09
C GLY A 105 10.05 1.84 -2.36
N HIS A 106 9.58 0.85 -3.12
CA HIS A 106 10.32 -0.38 -3.46
C HIS A 106 10.77 -1.18 -2.23
N GLY A 107 10.11 -1.00 -1.09
CA GLY A 107 10.33 -1.80 0.10
C GLY A 107 9.88 -3.23 -0.16
N ALA A 108 10.70 -4.20 0.20
CA ALA A 108 10.39 -5.62 0.03
C ALA A 108 10.80 -6.41 1.27
N GLY A 109 10.10 -7.53 1.52
CA GLY A 109 10.32 -8.43 2.65
C GLY A 109 9.76 -9.82 2.39
#